data_AF-A0A6L3VF20-F1
#
_entry.id   AF-A0A6L3VF20-F1
#
_cell.length_a   1.000
_cell.length_b   1.000
_cell.length_c   1.000
_cell.angle_alpha   90.00
_cell.angle_beta   90.00
_cell.angle_gamma   90.00
#
_symmetry.space_group_name_H-M   'P 1'
#
loop_
_entity.id
_entity.type
_entity.pdbx_description
1 polymer ?
#
loop_
_entity_poly.entity_id
_entity_poly.type
_entity_poly.pdbx_seq_one_letter_code
_entity_poly.pdbx_strand_id
1 'polypeptide(L)'
;MYDGSHGQGAPGGQGAAAGPAAEGRGRPAVGAGNTLTVTYRPPGGEETYLAKVSGPGLPSPFWQVWEELQRLGVPPESVSAAYSEIEPCRLPGCYCDLQLRDFAFPQADVSCGRPYGETRRERDAAVAANAEQAAMMAQLMGQPVPPAASPVPVPAVPEAPPLDDAQLGRVLASAFGPDGVRRYQRDELGRARVPARQAASLAEAGLPARVPHIFQAWAARPIAEQLRTRRSPLSGQALANLDLFASIGGDGHCFLCVVIDGPPHIVGRVWAVDPITGATRFVNTGPAELARSLTLLARGRQRMRGLDPYAAGAMVERIQEQLAAVDPPAFHGEDRWWSLVVEQMWNGLL
;
A
#
# COMPACT_ATOMS: atom_id res chain seq x y z
N MET A 1 13.02 -18.63 31.76
CA MET A 1 14.01 -19.22 32.69
C MET A 1 14.02 -20.71 32.46
N TYR A 2 15.07 -21.23 31.83
CA TYR A 2 15.52 -22.61 31.93
C TYR A 2 17.03 -22.56 31.71
N ASP A 3 17.78 -22.96 32.73
CA ASP A 3 19.24 -22.98 32.85
C ASP A 3 19.71 -24.44 32.86
N GLY A 4 20.91 -24.68 32.35
CA GLY A 4 21.55 -25.99 32.25
C GLY A 4 22.95 -25.92 31.64
N SER A 5 23.89 -25.29 32.33
CA SER A 5 25.36 -25.44 32.18
C SER A 5 25.82 -26.88 32.59
N HIS A 6 26.87 -27.54 32.09
CA HIS A 6 28.28 -27.17 31.86
C HIS A 6 29.02 -28.23 31.02
N GLY A 7 30.12 -27.83 30.33
CA GLY A 7 31.19 -28.71 29.86
C GLY A 7 32.31 -27.97 29.10
N GLN A 8 33.50 -27.86 29.71
CA GLN A 8 34.78 -27.26 29.24
C GLN A 8 35.45 -28.16 28.16
N GLY A 9 36.37 -27.79 27.25
CA GLY A 9 37.05 -26.54 26.86
C GLY A 9 38.14 -26.76 25.77
N ALA A 10 38.45 -25.69 24.99
CA ALA A 10 39.70 -25.33 24.27
C ALA A 10 40.26 -26.16 23.06
N PRO A 11 41.13 -25.60 22.18
CA PRO A 11 41.24 -24.22 21.62
C PRO A 11 41.49 -24.15 20.08
N GLY A 12 41.28 -22.96 19.49
CA GLY A 12 42.02 -22.50 18.30
C GLY A 12 41.36 -22.68 16.93
N GLY A 13 40.99 -21.57 16.28
CA GLY A 13 40.58 -21.59 14.88
C GLY A 13 39.91 -20.32 14.39
N GLN A 14 40.74 -19.34 14.01
CA GLN A 14 40.50 -18.33 12.96
C GLN A 14 39.29 -17.41 13.15
N GLY A 15 39.59 -16.16 13.55
CA GLY A 15 38.65 -15.06 13.60
C GLY A 15 37.97 -14.84 12.25
N ALA A 16 36.68 -15.19 12.19
CA ALA A 16 35.78 -14.64 11.20
C ALA A 16 35.63 -13.15 11.52
N ALA A 17 36.17 -12.30 10.65
CA ALA A 17 35.99 -10.87 10.70
C ALA A 17 34.48 -10.58 10.71
N ALA A 18 33.99 -10.08 11.85
CA ALA A 18 32.69 -9.46 11.93
C ALA A 18 32.66 -8.34 10.87
N GLY A 19 31.75 -8.47 9.91
CA GLY A 19 31.48 -7.41 8.95
C GLY A 19 31.17 -6.10 9.67
N PRO A 20 31.50 -4.94 9.09
CA PRO A 20 31.45 -3.68 9.78
C PRO A 20 30.03 -3.46 10.33
N ALA A 21 29.96 -3.28 11.65
CA ALA A 21 28.79 -2.76 12.32
C ALA A 21 28.32 -1.49 11.59
N ALA A 22 27.01 -1.32 11.49
CA ALA A 22 26.35 -0.19 10.86
C ALA A 22 26.63 1.10 11.65
N GLU A 23 27.83 1.65 11.51
CA GLU A 23 28.18 2.97 12.00
C GLU A 23 27.73 4.01 10.97
N GLY A 24 26.80 4.89 11.37
CA GLY A 24 26.39 6.07 10.60
C GLY A 24 24.94 6.11 10.09
N ARG A 25 24.07 5.15 10.42
CA ARG A 25 22.65 5.28 10.06
C ARG A 25 21.96 6.31 10.95
N GLY A 26 21.46 7.38 10.34
CA GLY A 26 20.57 8.33 11.00
C GLY A 26 19.34 7.64 11.58
N ARG A 27 18.74 8.25 12.61
CA ARG A 27 17.52 7.74 13.25
C ARG A 27 16.40 7.57 12.20
N PRO A 28 15.73 6.39 12.12
CA PRO A 28 14.65 6.17 11.17
C PRO A 28 13.56 7.25 11.29
N ALA A 29 13.11 7.77 10.16
CA ALA A 29 12.14 8.85 10.10
C ALA A 29 11.25 8.72 8.86
N VAL A 30 9.97 9.01 9.03
CA VAL A 30 9.06 9.26 7.91
C VAL A 30 9.30 10.67 7.36
N GLY A 31 9.25 10.83 6.04
CA GLY A 31 9.46 12.11 5.36
C GLY A 31 8.32 13.11 5.56
N ALA A 32 8.51 14.30 4.99
CA ALA A 32 7.59 15.43 5.10
C ALA A 32 6.20 15.22 4.47
N GLY A 33 5.98 14.11 3.76
CA GLY A 33 4.75 13.87 3.02
C GLY A 33 4.66 14.73 1.76
N ASN A 34 3.44 15.03 1.35
CA ASN A 34 3.13 15.85 0.18
C ASN A 34 1.87 16.69 0.44
N THR A 35 1.82 17.87 -0.16
CA THR A 35 0.68 18.79 -0.06
C THR A 35 -0.12 18.75 -1.34
N LEU A 36 -1.45 18.69 -1.21
CA LEU A 36 -2.40 18.95 -2.30
C LEU A 36 -3.20 20.21 -1.95
N THR A 37 -3.19 21.17 -2.87
CA THR A 37 -4.01 22.38 -2.80
C THR A 37 -5.01 22.36 -3.94
N VAL A 38 -6.30 22.52 -3.63
CA VAL A 38 -7.35 22.68 -4.64
C VAL A 38 -7.93 24.07 -4.60
N THR A 39 -8.19 24.65 -5.76
CA THR A 39 -8.95 25.89 -5.94
C THR A 39 -10.37 25.53 -6.30
N TYR A 40 -11.34 26.07 -5.57
CA TYR A 40 -12.75 25.78 -5.79
C TYR A 40 -13.64 26.99 -5.48
N ARG A 41 -14.87 26.96 -6.01
CA ARG A 41 -15.89 27.97 -5.73
C ARG A 41 -17.10 27.34 -5.03
N PRO A 42 -17.33 27.59 -3.73
CA PRO A 42 -18.51 27.06 -3.05
C PRO A 42 -19.80 27.65 -3.63
N PRO A 43 -20.96 26.98 -3.46
CA PRO A 43 -22.23 27.48 -3.96
C PRO A 43 -22.55 28.89 -3.43
N GLY A 44 -22.64 29.86 -4.34
CA GLY A 44 -22.92 31.26 -3.99
C GLY A 44 -21.77 32.03 -3.33
N GLY A 45 -20.57 31.45 -3.27
CA GLY A 45 -19.39 32.09 -2.70
C GLY A 45 -18.32 32.48 -3.73
N GLU A 46 -17.30 33.15 -3.23
CA GLU A 46 -16.11 33.51 -4.00
C GLU A 46 -15.13 32.34 -4.12
N GLU A 47 -14.24 32.42 -5.10
CA GLU A 47 -13.18 31.42 -5.26
C GLU A 47 -12.27 31.38 -4.02
N THR A 48 -11.94 30.17 -3.58
CA THR A 48 -11.11 29.93 -2.41
C THR A 48 -10.25 28.69 -2.62
N TYR A 49 -9.41 28.36 -1.64
CA TYR A 49 -8.50 27.23 -1.70
C TYR A 49 -8.60 26.34 -0.46
N LEU A 50 -8.35 25.04 -0.65
CA LEU A 50 -8.20 24.07 0.43
C LEU A 50 -6.88 23.34 0.23
N ALA A 51 -6.02 23.40 1.24
CA ALA A 51 -4.77 22.65 1.29
C ALA A 51 -4.86 21.52 2.33
N LYS A 52 -4.41 20.33 1.96
CA LYS A 52 -4.21 19.19 2.87
C LYS A 52 -2.81 18.63 2.67
N VAL A 53 -2.22 18.16 3.77
CA VAL A 53 -0.89 17.57 3.81
C VAL A 53 -1.02 16.11 4.22
N SER A 54 -0.32 15.21 3.53
CA SER A 54 -0.23 13.83 3.97
C SER A 54 0.59 13.72 5.26
N GLY A 55 0.35 12.67 6.03
CA GLY A 55 1.12 12.42 7.24
C GLY A 55 0.99 10.98 7.70
N PRO A 56 1.81 10.56 8.67
CA PRO A 56 1.89 9.16 9.09
C PRO A 56 0.53 8.55 9.46
N GLY A 57 0.10 7.52 8.71
CA GLY A 57 -1.14 6.80 8.98
C GLY A 57 -2.43 7.58 8.63
N LEU A 58 -2.29 8.75 7.99
CA LEU A 58 -3.39 9.52 7.44
C LEU A 58 -3.69 9.08 6.00
N PRO A 59 -4.92 9.29 5.50
CA PRO A 59 -5.19 9.16 4.07
C PRO A 59 -4.27 10.09 3.26
N SER A 60 -4.09 9.75 1.98
CA SER A 60 -3.41 10.63 1.03
C SER A 60 -4.10 12.02 1.01
N PRO A 61 -3.38 13.08 0.61
CA PRO A 61 -3.94 14.43 0.69
C PRO A 61 -5.13 14.60 -0.28
N PHE A 62 -5.19 13.77 -1.34
CA PHE A 62 -6.37 13.62 -2.19
C PHE A 62 -7.62 13.24 -1.39
N TRP A 63 -7.59 12.14 -0.63
CA TRP A 63 -8.77 11.69 0.12
C TRP A 63 -9.15 12.69 1.22
N GLN A 64 -8.17 13.33 1.85
CA GLN A 64 -8.44 14.39 2.82
C GLN A 64 -9.14 15.61 2.20
N VAL A 65 -8.75 16.01 0.99
CA VAL A 65 -9.41 17.10 0.26
C VAL A 65 -10.82 16.65 -0.14
N TRP A 66 -10.95 15.47 -0.74
CA TRP A 66 -12.23 14.92 -1.17
C TRP A 66 -13.25 14.88 -0.03
N GLU A 67 -12.89 14.28 1.11
CA GLU A 67 -13.76 14.17 2.27
C GLU A 67 -14.14 15.54 2.85
N GLU A 68 -13.22 16.50 2.85
CA GLU A 68 -13.48 17.85 3.35
C GLU A 68 -14.40 18.64 2.42
N LEU A 69 -14.24 18.54 1.09
CA LEU A 69 -15.17 19.16 0.14
C LEU A 69 -16.58 18.58 0.26
N GLN A 70 -16.69 17.25 0.41
CA GLN A 70 -17.96 16.59 0.67
C GLN A 70 -18.60 17.08 1.98
N ARG A 71 -17.80 17.27 3.05
CA ARG A 71 -18.27 17.82 4.33
C ARG A 71 -18.77 19.28 4.18
N LEU A 72 -18.15 20.05 3.31
CA LEU A 72 -18.53 21.44 3.01
C LEU A 72 -19.69 21.55 2.01
N GLY A 73 -20.17 20.43 1.45
CA GLY A 73 -21.22 20.43 0.43
C GLY A 73 -20.77 21.06 -0.90
N VAL A 74 -19.46 21.07 -1.17
CA VAL A 74 -18.90 21.58 -2.42
C VAL A 74 -18.96 20.46 -3.45
N PRO A 75 -19.67 20.65 -4.58
CA PRO A 75 -19.73 19.63 -5.62
C PRO A 75 -18.35 19.54 -6.31
N PRO A 76 -17.90 18.35 -6.73
CA PRO A 76 -16.56 18.18 -7.31
C PRO A 76 -16.29 19.02 -8.57
N GLU A 77 -17.35 19.34 -9.32
CA GLU A 77 -17.33 20.19 -10.51
C GLU A 77 -17.03 21.66 -10.19
N SER A 78 -17.14 22.06 -8.92
CA SER A 78 -16.75 23.40 -8.47
C SER A 78 -15.24 23.56 -8.25
N VAL A 79 -14.46 22.49 -8.38
CA VAL A 79 -12.99 22.53 -8.31
C VAL A 79 -12.43 22.89 -9.68
N SER A 80 -11.75 24.04 -9.77
CA SER A 80 -11.19 24.58 -11.03
C SER A 80 -9.72 24.26 -11.24
N ALA A 81 -8.96 24.04 -10.16
CA ALA A 81 -7.55 23.69 -10.24
C ALA A 81 -7.12 22.81 -9.06
N ALA A 82 -6.11 21.99 -9.29
CA ALA A 82 -5.44 21.20 -8.26
C ALA A 82 -3.92 21.28 -8.47
N TYR A 83 -3.18 21.64 -7.42
CA TYR A 83 -1.73 21.70 -7.40
C TYR A 83 -1.18 20.75 -6.34
N SER A 84 -0.19 19.94 -6.71
CA SER A 84 0.52 19.03 -5.81
C SER A 84 2.02 19.28 -5.90
N GLU A 85 2.75 19.27 -4.78
CA GLU A 85 4.19 19.56 -4.81
C GLU A 85 4.98 18.51 -5.61
N ILE A 86 4.61 17.25 -5.45
CA ILE A 86 5.06 16.12 -6.26
C ILE A 86 3.89 15.67 -7.15
N GLU A 87 4.17 15.29 -8.40
CA GLU A 87 3.19 14.68 -9.29
C GLU A 87 2.38 13.57 -8.59
N PRO A 88 1.04 13.60 -8.67
CA PRO A 88 0.21 12.56 -8.07
C PRO A 88 0.63 11.15 -8.49
N CYS A 89 0.72 10.23 -7.54
CA CYS A 89 1.26 8.89 -7.82
C CYS A 89 0.29 8.00 -8.62
N ARG A 90 0.85 7.06 -9.39
CA ARG A 90 0.15 5.90 -9.98
C ARG A 90 0.56 4.59 -9.30
N LEU A 91 0.78 4.65 -7.99
CA LEU A 91 1.29 3.55 -7.18
C LEU A 91 0.21 2.98 -6.25
N PRO A 92 0.35 1.69 -5.84
CA PRO A 92 -0.50 1.08 -4.83
C PRO A 92 -0.69 1.95 -3.59
N GLY A 93 -1.90 2.03 -3.05
CA GLY A 93 -2.17 2.75 -1.80
C GLY A 93 -2.92 4.07 -1.95
N CYS A 94 -3.05 4.60 -3.18
CA CYS A 94 -4.08 5.57 -3.51
C CYS A 94 -4.31 5.75 -5.02
N TYR A 95 -3.29 5.60 -5.86
CA TYR A 95 -3.35 5.99 -7.28
C TYR A 95 -3.85 7.43 -7.47
N CYS A 96 -3.29 8.37 -6.69
CA CYS A 96 -3.77 9.76 -6.60
C CYS A 96 -4.00 10.42 -7.97
N ASP A 97 -3.18 10.15 -8.98
CA ASP A 97 -3.35 10.73 -10.31
C ASP A 97 -4.68 10.33 -10.94
N LEU A 98 -5.00 9.03 -10.93
CA LEU A 98 -6.25 8.51 -11.46
C LEU A 98 -7.44 9.01 -10.64
N GLN A 99 -7.29 9.08 -9.32
CA GLN A 99 -8.37 9.58 -8.47
C GLN A 99 -8.66 11.06 -8.69
N LEU A 100 -7.63 11.89 -8.90
CA LEU A 100 -7.79 13.30 -9.18
C LEU A 100 -8.40 13.54 -10.56
N ARG A 101 -7.83 12.93 -11.60
CA ARG A 101 -8.16 13.22 -13.00
C ARG A 101 -9.42 12.51 -13.48
N ASP A 102 -9.63 11.26 -13.07
CA ASP A 102 -10.70 10.42 -13.63
C ASP A 102 -11.93 10.33 -12.71
N PHE A 103 -11.74 10.41 -11.39
CA PHE A 103 -12.83 10.23 -10.43
C PHE A 103 -13.36 11.54 -9.85
N ALA A 104 -12.51 12.35 -9.25
CA ALA A 104 -12.95 13.45 -8.40
C ALA A 104 -13.12 14.77 -9.15
N PHE A 105 -12.10 15.25 -9.84
CA PHE A 105 -12.06 16.63 -10.36
C PHE A 105 -11.80 16.65 -11.87
N PRO A 106 -12.71 16.07 -12.68
CA PRO A 106 -12.48 15.89 -14.12
C PRO A 106 -12.38 17.21 -14.91
N GLN A 107 -12.80 18.34 -14.32
CA GLN A 107 -12.71 19.67 -14.94
C GLN A 107 -11.54 20.50 -14.41
N ALA A 108 -10.84 20.04 -13.38
CA ALA A 108 -9.78 20.82 -12.76
C ALA A 108 -8.51 20.79 -13.60
N ASP A 109 -7.83 21.92 -13.72
CA ASP A 109 -6.46 21.95 -14.21
C ASP A 109 -5.52 21.37 -13.14
N VAL A 110 -4.97 20.18 -13.40
CA VAL A 110 -4.10 19.47 -12.46
C VAL A 110 -2.65 19.70 -12.83
N SER A 111 -1.96 20.44 -11.97
CA SER A 111 -0.54 20.79 -12.09
C SER A 111 0.28 20.23 -10.93
N CYS A 112 1.61 20.18 -11.10
CA CYS A 112 2.51 19.77 -10.03
C CYS A 112 3.84 20.53 -10.07
N GLY A 113 4.52 20.59 -8.93
CA GLY A 113 5.82 21.25 -8.81
C GLY A 113 6.95 20.48 -9.51
N ARG A 114 6.88 19.15 -9.50
CA ARG A 114 7.88 18.26 -10.13
C ARG A 114 7.31 16.89 -10.49
N PRO A 115 7.85 16.22 -11.53
CA PRO A 115 7.53 14.82 -11.83
C PRO A 115 7.86 13.91 -10.64
N TYR A 116 7.05 12.87 -10.42
CA TYR A 116 7.35 11.88 -9.38
C TYR A 116 8.31 10.82 -9.91
N GLY A 117 8.11 10.40 -11.18
CA GLY A 117 8.96 9.43 -11.86
C GLY A 117 8.48 7.98 -11.75
N GLU A 118 8.96 7.16 -12.69
CA GLU A 118 8.56 5.75 -12.85
C GLU A 118 9.49 4.80 -12.09
N THR A 119 10.76 5.19 -11.94
CA THR A 119 11.77 4.41 -11.24
C THR A 119 11.87 4.81 -9.77
N ARG A 120 12.37 3.89 -8.93
CA ARG A 120 12.62 4.17 -7.51
C ARG A 120 13.53 5.39 -7.31
N ARG A 121 14.60 5.47 -8.10
CA ARG A 121 15.58 6.56 -8.05
C ARG A 121 14.96 7.93 -8.33
N GLU A 122 14.09 8.02 -9.33
CA GLU A 122 13.41 9.29 -9.65
C GLU A 122 12.47 9.71 -8.53
N ARG A 123 11.71 8.75 -7.97
CA ARG A 123 10.82 9.00 -6.82
C ARG A 123 11.58 9.45 -5.58
N ASP A 124 12.70 8.82 -5.27
CA ASP A 124 13.56 9.23 -4.15
C ASP A 124 14.09 10.65 -4.36
N ALA A 125 14.48 11.02 -5.59
CA ALA A 125 14.92 12.38 -5.91
C ALA A 125 13.78 13.42 -5.79
N ALA A 126 12.57 13.09 -6.25
CA ALA A 126 11.41 13.95 -6.12
C ALA A 126 11.03 14.18 -4.65
N VAL A 127 11.06 13.13 -3.82
CA VAL A 127 10.77 13.20 -2.38
C VAL A 127 11.84 14.00 -1.63
N ALA A 128 13.13 13.79 -1.96
CA ALA A 128 14.22 14.54 -1.35
C ALA A 128 14.10 16.05 -1.63
N ALA A 129 13.85 16.41 -2.88
CA ALA A 129 13.72 17.81 -3.26
C ALA A 129 12.44 18.46 -2.71
N ASN A 130 11.35 17.69 -2.54
CA ASN A 130 10.17 18.14 -1.81
C ASN A 130 10.46 18.37 -0.31
N ALA A 131 11.26 17.51 0.32
CA ALA A 131 11.65 17.68 1.71
C ALA A 131 12.51 18.95 1.92
N GLU A 132 13.42 19.27 0.98
CA GLU A 132 14.18 20.52 0.99
C GLU A 132 13.25 21.75 0.90
N GLN A 133 12.26 21.71 0.02
CA GLN A 133 11.27 22.78 -0.11
C GLN A 133 10.43 22.93 1.16
N ALA A 134 9.96 21.82 1.74
CA ALA A 134 9.21 21.83 2.99
C ALA A 134 10.04 22.39 4.16
N ALA A 135 11.34 22.06 4.22
CA ALA A 135 12.25 22.58 5.22
C ALA A 135 12.44 24.11 5.09
N MET A 136 12.65 24.60 3.87
CA MET A 136 12.76 26.04 3.60
C MET A 136 11.48 26.79 4.01
N MET A 137 10.31 26.26 3.66
CA MET A 137 9.02 26.85 4.03
C MET A 137 8.81 26.85 5.56
N ALA A 138 9.14 25.76 6.24
CA ALA A 138 9.05 25.68 7.70
C ALA A 138 9.94 26.74 8.38
N GLN A 139 11.17 26.92 7.91
CA GLN A 139 12.09 27.95 8.42
C GLN A 139 11.54 29.37 8.25
N LEU A 140 11.03 29.70 7.05
CA LEU A 140 10.43 31.01 6.78
C LEU A 140 9.24 31.31 7.69
N MET A 141 8.46 30.28 8.03
CA MET A 141 7.28 30.39 8.90
C MET A 141 7.60 30.26 10.40
N GLY A 142 8.87 30.13 10.78
CA GLY A 142 9.28 29.88 12.18
C GLY A 142 8.73 28.58 12.75
N GLN A 143 8.42 27.60 11.90
CA GLN A 143 7.90 26.28 12.27
C GLN A 143 9.02 25.24 12.41
N PRO A 144 8.78 24.15 13.16
CA PRO A 144 9.69 23.02 13.18
C PRO A 144 9.93 22.46 11.78
N VAL A 145 11.19 22.25 11.43
CA VAL A 145 11.59 21.65 10.14
C VAL A 145 11.24 20.17 10.14
N PRO A 146 10.43 19.69 9.18
CA PRO A 146 10.16 18.25 9.07
C PRO A 146 11.45 17.51 8.66
N PRO A 147 11.72 16.32 9.20
CA PRO A 147 12.87 15.54 8.78
C PRO A 147 12.69 15.00 7.37
N ALA A 148 13.81 14.79 6.67
CA ALA A 148 13.81 13.98 5.45
C ALA A 148 13.46 12.52 5.77
N ALA A 149 12.91 11.82 4.79
CA ALA A 149 12.67 10.38 4.91
C ALA A 149 14.01 9.65 5.14
N SER A 150 14.04 8.80 6.16
CA SER A 150 15.20 7.96 6.51
C SER A 150 14.76 6.51 6.60
N PRO A 151 14.54 5.84 5.45
CA PRO A 151 14.11 4.45 5.40
C PRO A 151 15.24 3.51 5.82
N VAL A 152 14.87 2.38 6.44
CA VAL A 152 15.81 1.29 6.72
C VAL A 152 15.69 0.18 5.68
N PRO A 153 16.77 -0.55 5.35
CA PRO A 153 16.67 -1.71 4.47
C PRO A 153 15.71 -2.76 5.03
N VAL A 154 15.07 -3.53 4.14
CA VAL A 154 14.25 -4.67 4.54
C VAL A 154 15.15 -5.66 5.28
N PRO A 155 14.86 -5.98 6.56
CA PRO A 155 15.72 -6.86 7.32
C PRO A 155 15.60 -8.30 6.80
N ALA A 156 16.70 -9.04 6.81
CA ALA A 156 16.69 -10.47 6.57
C ALA A 156 16.14 -11.17 7.83
N VAL A 157 14.83 -11.37 7.86
CA VAL A 157 14.12 -12.02 8.97
C VAL A 157 13.67 -13.43 8.61
N PRO A 158 13.64 -14.36 9.58
CA PRO A 158 13.02 -15.66 9.37
C PRO A 158 11.55 -15.53 8.99
N GLU A 159 11.08 -16.41 8.09
CA GLU A 159 9.66 -16.51 7.76
C GLU A 159 8.86 -16.86 9.03
N ALA A 160 7.81 -16.09 9.29
CA ALA A 160 6.93 -16.31 10.41
C ALA A 160 6.09 -17.58 10.15
N PRO A 161 5.84 -18.42 11.17
CA PRO A 161 5.01 -19.60 10.98
C PRO A 161 3.65 -19.25 10.36
N PRO A 162 3.14 -20.08 9.43
CA PRO A 162 1.81 -19.88 8.87
C PRO A 162 0.75 -20.02 9.97
N LEU A 163 -0.33 -19.26 9.84
CA LEU A 163 -1.49 -19.38 10.72
C LEU A 163 -2.48 -20.37 10.09
N ASP A 164 -3.11 -21.19 10.92
CA ASP A 164 -4.29 -21.93 10.46
C ASP A 164 -5.44 -20.97 10.11
N ASP A 165 -6.32 -21.38 9.18
CA ASP A 165 -7.36 -20.51 8.63
C ASP A 165 -8.36 -20.04 9.70
N ALA A 166 -8.69 -20.89 10.68
CA ALA A 166 -9.54 -20.51 11.80
C ALA A 166 -8.88 -19.44 12.69
N GLN A 167 -7.58 -19.59 12.99
CA GLN A 167 -6.81 -18.62 13.76
C GLN A 167 -6.68 -17.29 13.01
N LEU A 168 -6.39 -17.33 11.71
CA LEU A 168 -6.37 -16.14 10.87
C LEU A 168 -7.75 -15.45 10.85
N GLY A 169 -8.83 -16.23 10.74
CA GLY A 169 -10.20 -15.73 10.84
C GLY A 169 -10.50 -15.01 12.15
N ARG A 170 -9.98 -15.50 13.28
CA ARG A 170 -10.09 -14.83 14.59
C ARG A 170 -9.28 -13.54 14.64
N VAL A 171 -8.07 -13.53 14.07
CA VAL A 171 -7.21 -12.34 13.98
C VAL A 171 -7.89 -11.24 13.17
N LEU A 172 -8.48 -11.60 12.03
CA LEU A 172 -9.24 -10.70 11.16
C LEU A 172 -10.46 -10.12 11.89
N ALA A 173 -11.29 -10.96 12.51
CA ALA A 173 -12.46 -10.51 13.26
C ALA A 173 -12.09 -9.58 14.42
N SER A 174 -10.96 -9.85 15.10
CA SER A 174 -10.43 -8.96 16.14
C SER A 174 -9.94 -7.61 15.61
N ALA A 175 -9.46 -7.56 14.36
CA ALA A 175 -8.94 -6.33 13.76
C ALA A 175 -10.02 -5.46 13.11
N PHE A 176 -11.01 -6.08 12.47
CA PHE A 176 -11.99 -5.40 11.63
C PHE A 176 -13.43 -5.47 12.17
N GLY A 177 -13.66 -6.22 13.24
CA GLY A 177 -15.00 -6.58 13.71
C GLY A 177 -15.62 -7.71 12.89
N PRO A 178 -16.74 -8.30 13.35
CA PRO A 178 -17.39 -9.42 12.68
C PRO A 178 -17.89 -9.07 11.27
N ASP A 179 -18.44 -7.87 11.08
CA ASP A 179 -18.96 -7.41 9.79
C ASP A 179 -17.87 -6.85 8.87
N GLY A 180 -16.67 -6.62 9.41
CA GLY A 180 -15.52 -6.12 8.66
C GLY A 180 -14.69 -7.20 7.97
N VAL A 181 -15.14 -8.47 8.01
CA VAL A 181 -14.47 -9.60 7.37
C VAL A 181 -15.36 -10.23 6.31
N ARG A 182 -14.90 -10.22 5.06
CA ARG A 182 -15.58 -10.91 3.97
C ARG A 182 -15.10 -12.36 3.89
N ARG A 183 -15.97 -13.30 4.23
CA ARG A 183 -15.80 -14.73 3.93
C ARG A 183 -16.44 -15.07 2.59
N TYR A 184 -15.73 -15.83 1.76
CA TYR A 184 -16.17 -16.14 0.41
C TYR A 184 -17.01 -17.41 0.36
N GLN A 185 -18.03 -17.41 -0.49
CA GLN A 185 -18.87 -18.60 -0.67
C GLN A 185 -18.13 -19.64 -1.50
N ARG A 186 -18.28 -20.92 -1.17
CA ARG A 186 -17.59 -21.99 -1.92
C ARG A 186 -18.06 -22.08 -3.36
N ASP A 187 -19.31 -21.73 -3.64
CA ASP A 187 -19.87 -21.74 -4.99
C ASP A 187 -19.27 -20.63 -5.87
N GLU A 188 -19.08 -19.41 -5.35
CA GLU A 188 -18.43 -18.30 -6.08
C GLU A 188 -16.96 -18.62 -6.36
N LEU A 189 -16.25 -19.22 -5.40
CA LEU A 189 -14.86 -19.64 -5.56
C LEU A 189 -14.73 -20.76 -6.61
N GLY A 190 -15.67 -21.73 -6.59
CA GLY A 190 -15.71 -22.81 -7.58
C GLY A 190 -16.00 -22.30 -8.99
N ARG A 191 -16.97 -21.39 -9.16
CA ARG A 191 -17.26 -20.74 -10.46
C ARG A 191 -16.07 -19.94 -10.98
N ALA A 192 -15.34 -19.27 -10.08
CA ALA A 192 -14.12 -18.55 -10.41
C ALA A 192 -12.89 -19.46 -10.56
N ARG A 193 -13.04 -20.79 -10.41
CA ARG A 193 -11.97 -21.80 -10.52
C ARG A 193 -10.80 -21.56 -9.55
N VAL A 194 -11.04 -20.96 -8.39
CA VAL A 194 -9.99 -20.74 -7.39
C VAL A 194 -9.47 -22.10 -6.88
N PRO A 195 -8.14 -22.32 -6.79
CA PRO A 195 -7.61 -23.62 -6.38
C PRO A 195 -8.00 -23.98 -4.93
N ALA A 196 -8.12 -25.28 -4.65
CA ALA A 196 -8.77 -25.79 -3.44
C ALA A 196 -8.20 -25.23 -2.12
N ARG A 197 -6.87 -25.13 -2.00
CA ARG A 197 -6.20 -24.57 -0.80
C ARG A 197 -6.60 -23.12 -0.59
N GLN A 198 -6.50 -22.28 -1.63
CA GLN A 198 -6.84 -20.86 -1.57
C GLN A 198 -8.35 -20.65 -1.34
N ALA A 199 -9.18 -21.50 -1.95
CA ALA A 199 -10.62 -21.49 -1.73
C ALA A 199 -10.99 -21.82 -0.28
N ALA A 200 -10.29 -22.78 0.35
CA ALA A 200 -10.46 -23.08 1.77
C ALA A 200 -10.13 -21.85 2.64
N SER A 201 -8.97 -21.23 2.46
CA SER A 201 -8.58 -20.04 3.22
C SER A 201 -9.53 -18.84 3.01
N LEU A 202 -9.98 -18.58 1.79
CA LEU A 202 -10.93 -17.50 1.50
C LEU A 202 -12.33 -17.76 2.10
N ALA A 203 -12.77 -19.01 2.17
CA ALA A 203 -14.04 -19.37 2.78
C ALA A 203 -13.96 -19.39 4.31
N GLU A 204 -12.90 -19.96 4.88
CA GLU A 204 -12.75 -20.15 6.32
C GLU A 204 -12.17 -18.93 7.01
N ALA A 205 -11.10 -18.32 6.52
CA ALA A 205 -10.44 -17.15 7.12
C ALA A 205 -10.99 -15.83 6.59
N GLY A 206 -11.25 -15.76 5.28
CA GLY A 206 -11.73 -14.56 4.59
C GLY A 206 -10.65 -13.49 4.38
N LEU A 207 -11.08 -12.33 3.88
CA LEU A 207 -10.26 -11.12 3.76
C LEU A 207 -10.91 -9.97 4.55
N PRO A 208 -10.17 -8.93 4.92
CA PRO A 208 -10.79 -7.68 5.36
C PRO A 208 -11.78 -7.20 4.28
N ALA A 209 -13.01 -6.89 4.66
CA ALA A 209 -14.01 -6.39 3.71
C ALA A 209 -13.50 -5.10 3.04
N ARG A 210 -12.83 -4.24 3.82
CA ARG A 210 -12.18 -3.02 3.35
C ARG A 210 -11.00 -2.67 4.25
N VAL A 211 -9.87 -2.30 3.64
CA VAL A 211 -8.84 -1.47 4.27
C VAL A 211 -8.89 -0.12 3.57
N PRO A 212 -9.36 0.96 4.23
CA PRO A 212 -9.61 2.23 3.57
C PRO A 212 -8.43 2.70 2.69
N HIS A 213 -8.77 2.99 1.42
CA HIS A 213 -7.86 3.47 0.37
C HIS A 213 -6.76 2.48 -0.08
N ILE A 214 -6.68 1.30 0.53
CA ILE A 214 -5.66 0.29 0.22
C ILE A 214 -6.27 -0.95 -0.43
N PHE A 215 -7.42 -1.42 0.07
CA PHE A 215 -8.02 -2.67 -0.37
C PHE A 215 -9.53 -2.69 -0.17
N GLN A 216 -10.24 -3.28 -1.12
CA GLN A 216 -11.67 -3.59 -1.05
C GLN A 216 -11.90 -5.01 -1.56
N ALA A 217 -12.53 -5.86 -0.74
CA ALA A 217 -12.94 -7.19 -1.16
C ALA A 217 -14.26 -7.15 -1.94
N TRP A 218 -14.43 -8.06 -2.89
CA TRP A 218 -15.70 -8.30 -3.59
C TRP A 218 -15.85 -9.77 -3.97
N ALA A 219 -16.97 -10.14 -4.61
CA ALA A 219 -17.24 -11.51 -5.03
C ALA A 219 -16.19 -12.05 -6.02
N ALA A 220 -15.75 -13.29 -5.81
CA ALA A 220 -14.73 -13.91 -6.66
C ALA A 220 -15.27 -14.15 -8.07
N ARG A 221 -14.57 -13.66 -9.09
CA ARG A 221 -14.99 -13.77 -10.50
C ARG A 221 -13.79 -13.81 -11.44
N PRO A 222 -13.88 -14.48 -12.61
CA PRO A 222 -12.87 -14.35 -13.66
C PRO A 222 -12.62 -12.87 -14.01
N ILE A 223 -11.37 -12.44 -14.10
CA ILE A 223 -11.08 -11.01 -14.33
C ILE A 223 -11.49 -10.57 -15.74
N ALA A 224 -11.28 -11.40 -16.75
CA ALA A 224 -11.55 -11.04 -18.15
C ALA A 224 -13.02 -10.67 -18.39
N GLU A 225 -13.96 -11.36 -17.72
CA GLU A 225 -15.39 -11.02 -17.75
C GLU A 225 -15.66 -9.63 -17.14
N GLN A 226 -15.02 -9.32 -16.03
CA GLN A 226 -15.16 -8.03 -15.36
C GLN A 226 -14.56 -6.89 -16.17
N LEU A 227 -13.41 -7.11 -16.81
CA LEU A 227 -12.75 -6.11 -17.65
C LEU A 227 -13.57 -5.81 -18.90
N ARG A 228 -14.18 -6.83 -19.53
CA ARG A 228 -15.13 -6.64 -20.64
C ARG A 228 -16.33 -5.80 -20.19
N THR A 229 -16.90 -6.12 -19.03
CA THR A 229 -18.04 -5.37 -18.47
C THR A 229 -17.69 -3.91 -18.18
N ARG A 230 -16.46 -3.66 -17.69
CA ARG A 230 -15.94 -2.31 -17.40
C ARG A 230 -15.39 -1.58 -18.64
N ARG A 231 -15.56 -2.14 -19.84
CA ARG A 231 -15.07 -1.56 -21.12
C ARG A 231 -13.59 -1.21 -21.08
N SER A 232 -12.79 -2.11 -20.51
CA SER A 232 -11.32 -2.02 -20.55
C SER A 232 -10.83 -1.79 -21.99
N PRO A 233 -9.82 -0.93 -22.21
CA PRO A 233 -9.26 -0.68 -23.53
C PRO A 233 -8.34 -1.80 -24.03
N LEU A 234 -8.15 -2.87 -23.24
CA LEU A 234 -7.31 -4.01 -23.61
C LEU A 234 -7.83 -4.71 -24.88
N SER A 235 -6.89 -5.14 -25.72
CA SER A 235 -7.21 -5.95 -26.90
C SER A 235 -7.80 -7.31 -26.49
N GLY A 236 -8.52 -7.96 -27.41
CA GLY A 236 -9.07 -9.30 -27.16
C GLY A 236 -8.00 -10.32 -26.75
N GLN A 237 -6.81 -10.25 -27.36
CA GLN A 237 -5.67 -11.11 -27.00
C GLN A 237 -5.13 -10.79 -25.60
N ALA A 238 -5.00 -9.50 -25.25
CA ALA A 238 -4.56 -9.11 -23.91
C ALA A 238 -5.54 -9.58 -22.83
N LEU A 239 -6.86 -9.48 -23.10
CA LEU A 239 -7.88 -10.03 -22.20
C LEU A 239 -7.80 -11.55 -22.08
N ALA A 240 -7.56 -12.27 -23.17
CA ALA A 240 -7.38 -13.73 -23.15
C ALA A 240 -6.17 -14.16 -22.31
N ASN A 241 -5.08 -13.38 -22.35
CA ASN A 241 -3.91 -13.60 -21.49
C ASN A 241 -4.21 -13.41 -20.00
N LEU A 242 -5.38 -12.84 -19.64
CA LEU A 242 -5.82 -12.68 -18.25
C LEU A 242 -6.83 -13.73 -17.81
N ASP A 243 -7.22 -14.70 -18.66
CA ASP A 243 -8.18 -15.76 -18.30
C ASP A 243 -7.67 -16.70 -17.19
N LEU A 244 -6.37 -16.65 -16.90
CA LEU A 244 -5.72 -17.36 -15.78
C LEU A 244 -5.85 -16.65 -14.42
N PHE A 245 -6.64 -15.58 -14.31
CA PHE A 245 -6.84 -14.83 -13.06
C PHE A 245 -8.31 -14.80 -12.62
N ALA A 246 -8.52 -15.03 -11.32
CA ALA A 246 -9.78 -14.74 -10.63
C ALA A 246 -9.61 -13.56 -9.68
N SER A 247 -10.37 -12.48 -9.87
CA SER A 247 -10.31 -11.34 -8.96
C SER A 247 -11.00 -11.68 -7.64
N ILE A 248 -10.43 -11.18 -6.55
CA ILE A 248 -10.94 -11.30 -5.18
C ILE A 248 -11.15 -9.93 -4.53
N GLY A 249 -10.56 -8.88 -5.09
CA GLY A 249 -10.73 -7.51 -4.62
C GLY A 249 -9.95 -6.54 -5.50
N GLY A 250 -9.73 -5.33 -5.00
CA GLY A 250 -8.94 -4.31 -5.69
C GLY A 250 -8.34 -3.30 -4.73
N ASP A 251 -7.38 -2.52 -5.21
CA ASP A 251 -6.67 -1.48 -4.44
C ASP A 251 -7.03 -0.04 -4.87
N GLY A 252 -8.17 0.11 -5.53
CA GLY A 252 -8.69 1.38 -6.03
C GLY A 252 -8.46 1.60 -7.53
N HIS A 253 -7.48 0.91 -8.12
CA HIS A 253 -7.25 0.88 -9.57
C HIS A 253 -7.04 -0.54 -10.08
N CYS A 254 -6.08 -1.26 -9.51
CA CYS A 254 -5.76 -2.62 -9.91
C CYS A 254 -6.72 -3.63 -9.26
N PHE A 255 -6.92 -4.73 -9.97
CA PHE A 255 -7.62 -5.90 -9.46
C PHE A 255 -6.64 -6.81 -8.75
N LEU A 256 -6.90 -7.14 -7.49
CA LEU A 256 -6.15 -8.20 -6.81
C LEU A 256 -6.75 -9.55 -7.15
N CYS A 257 -5.94 -10.41 -7.75
CA CYS A 257 -6.37 -11.65 -8.37
C CYS A 257 -5.54 -12.84 -7.91
N VAL A 258 -6.21 -13.97 -7.73
CA VAL A 258 -5.57 -15.29 -7.56
C VAL A 258 -5.27 -15.86 -8.95
N VAL A 259 -4.07 -16.39 -9.14
CA VAL A 259 -3.71 -17.18 -10.34
C VAL A 259 -4.42 -18.54 -10.25
N ILE A 260 -5.30 -18.83 -11.19
CA ILE A 260 -6.12 -20.06 -11.21
C ILE A 260 -5.59 -21.13 -12.17
N ASP A 261 -4.65 -20.77 -13.05
CA ASP A 261 -4.06 -21.66 -14.05
C ASP A 261 -2.63 -21.23 -14.41
N GLY A 262 -1.82 -22.15 -14.95
CA GLY A 262 -0.43 -21.91 -15.32
C GLY A 262 0.58 -22.77 -14.54
N PRO A 263 1.88 -22.43 -14.57
CA PRO A 263 2.93 -23.21 -13.91
C PRO A 263 2.65 -23.45 -12.41
N PRO A 264 2.91 -24.66 -11.86
CA PRO A 264 2.55 -24.99 -10.48
C PRO A 264 3.11 -24.05 -9.42
N HIS A 265 4.28 -23.45 -9.67
CA HIS A 265 4.92 -22.55 -8.72
C HIS A 265 4.25 -21.17 -8.65
N ILE A 266 3.40 -20.79 -9.61
CA ILE A 266 2.65 -19.52 -9.61
C ILE A 266 1.16 -19.66 -9.26
N VAL A 267 0.57 -20.85 -9.44
CA VAL A 267 -0.85 -21.08 -9.16
C VAL A 267 -1.15 -20.83 -7.69
N GLY A 268 -2.25 -20.13 -7.42
CA GLY A 268 -2.68 -19.74 -6.09
C GLY A 268 -2.07 -18.46 -5.53
N ARG A 269 -1.06 -17.88 -6.21
CA ARG A 269 -0.47 -16.59 -5.84
C ARG A 269 -1.41 -15.43 -6.14
N VAL A 270 -1.23 -14.32 -5.42
CA VAL A 270 -1.97 -13.08 -5.61
C VAL A 270 -1.15 -12.06 -6.40
N TRP A 271 -1.78 -11.51 -7.45
CA TRP A 271 -1.22 -10.46 -8.30
C TRP A 271 -2.21 -9.31 -8.44
N ALA A 272 -1.70 -8.09 -8.48
CA ALA A 272 -2.45 -6.90 -8.88
C ALA A 272 -2.39 -6.80 -10.41
N VAL A 273 -3.54 -6.69 -11.07
CA VAL A 273 -3.67 -6.59 -12.52
C VAL A 273 -4.23 -5.21 -12.86
N ASP A 274 -3.47 -4.45 -13.63
CA ASP A 274 -3.89 -3.14 -14.14
C ASP A 274 -4.96 -3.31 -15.23
N PRO A 275 -6.15 -2.70 -15.08
CA PRO A 275 -7.26 -2.91 -16.01
C PRO A 275 -7.10 -2.22 -17.36
N ILE A 276 -6.13 -1.31 -17.51
CA ILE A 276 -5.89 -0.50 -18.70
C ILE A 276 -4.73 -1.08 -19.51
N THR A 277 -3.63 -1.43 -18.84
CA THR A 277 -2.40 -1.90 -19.48
C THR A 277 -2.24 -3.42 -19.44
N GLY A 278 -2.97 -4.11 -18.56
CA GLY A 278 -2.81 -5.55 -18.31
C GLY A 278 -1.52 -5.87 -17.56
N ALA A 279 -0.76 -4.86 -17.14
CA ALA A 279 0.46 -5.05 -16.35
C ALA A 279 0.13 -5.74 -15.03
N THR A 280 0.97 -6.69 -14.64
CA THR A 280 0.79 -7.47 -13.41
C THR A 280 1.88 -7.18 -12.41
N ARG A 281 1.51 -7.04 -11.14
CA ARG A 281 2.44 -6.84 -10.02
C ARG A 281 2.22 -7.90 -8.96
N PHE A 282 3.30 -8.55 -8.53
CA PHE A 282 3.21 -9.57 -7.49
C PHE A 282 2.81 -8.93 -6.15
N VAL A 283 1.85 -9.55 -5.45
CA VAL A 283 1.32 -9.08 -4.17
C VAL A 283 1.70 -10.04 -3.06
N ASN A 284 1.20 -11.28 -3.09
CA ASN A 284 1.47 -12.28 -2.07
C ASN A 284 1.51 -13.70 -2.62
N THR A 285 2.14 -14.62 -1.91
CA THR A 285 2.18 -16.06 -2.22
C THR A 285 0.81 -16.73 -2.11
N GLY A 286 -0.14 -16.12 -1.40
CA GLY A 286 -1.52 -16.58 -1.33
C GLY A 286 -2.47 -15.59 -0.62
N PRO A 287 -3.78 -15.90 -0.60
CA PRO A 287 -4.78 -15.05 0.07
C PRO A 287 -4.65 -15.00 1.60
N ALA A 288 -4.12 -16.06 2.23
CA ALA A 288 -3.91 -16.08 3.68
C ALA A 288 -2.80 -15.10 4.08
N GLU A 289 -1.71 -15.07 3.31
CA GLU A 289 -0.60 -14.14 3.47
C GLU A 289 -1.05 -12.71 3.18
N LEU A 290 -1.88 -12.49 2.14
CA LEU A 290 -2.52 -11.21 1.87
C LEU A 290 -3.37 -10.73 3.06
N ALA A 291 -4.26 -11.57 3.59
CA ALA A 291 -5.11 -11.23 4.74
C ALA A 291 -4.30 -10.84 5.97
N ARG A 292 -3.24 -11.61 6.28
CA ARG A 292 -2.34 -11.32 7.40
C ARG A 292 -1.62 -9.99 7.19
N SER A 293 -1.11 -9.75 5.98
CA SER A 293 -0.39 -8.53 5.61
C SER A 293 -1.28 -7.28 5.66
N LEU A 294 -2.50 -7.35 5.12
CA LEU A 294 -3.50 -6.28 5.19
C LEU A 294 -3.89 -5.97 6.64
N THR A 295 -4.00 -7.00 7.49
CA THR A 295 -4.29 -6.82 8.92
C THR A 295 -3.16 -6.09 9.64
N LEU A 296 -1.91 -6.47 9.37
CA LEU A 296 -0.73 -5.80 9.91
C LEU A 296 -0.67 -4.33 9.48
N LEU A 297 -0.85 -4.07 8.19
CA LEU A 297 -0.87 -2.71 7.65
C LEU A 297 -1.97 -1.86 8.30
N ALA A 298 -3.21 -2.38 8.38
CA ALA A 298 -4.34 -1.64 8.93
C ALA A 298 -4.09 -1.22 10.39
N ARG A 299 -3.63 -2.16 11.24
CA ARG A 299 -3.30 -1.89 12.65
C ARG A 299 -2.10 -0.96 12.78
N GLY A 300 -1.08 -1.14 11.93
CA GLY A 300 0.11 -0.31 11.90
C GLY A 300 -0.21 1.14 11.59
N ARG A 301 -0.93 1.39 10.49
CA ARG A 301 -1.36 2.74 10.09
C ARG A 301 -2.23 3.42 11.14
N GLN A 302 -3.14 2.69 11.78
CA GLN A 302 -3.94 3.25 12.89
C GLN A 302 -3.06 3.75 14.04
N ARG A 303 -2.01 3.02 14.39
CA ARG A 303 -1.06 3.39 15.46
C ARG A 303 -0.10 4.51 15.06
N MET A 304 0.09 4.77 13.77
CA MET A 304 0.94 5.86 13.28
C MET A 304 0.29 7.23 13.42
N ARG A 305 -1.05 7.29 13.50
CA ARG A 305 -1.79 8.56 13.56
C ARG A 305 -1.37 9.39 14.77
N GLY A 306 -0.95 10.63 14.52
CA GLY A 306 -0.53 11.57 15.56
C GLY A 306 0.87 11.32 16.12
N LEU A 307 1.62 10.33 15.61
CA LEU A 307 3.03 10.17 15.97
C LEU A 307 3.89 11.26 15.31
N ASP A 308 4.96 11.66 16.00
CA ASP A 308 6.02 12.43 15.36
C ASP A 308 6.73 11.61 14.27
N PRO A 309 7.44 12.26 13.32
CA PRO A 309 8.05 11.56 12.18
C PRO A 309 9.04 10.45 12.55
N TYR A 310 9.74 10.55 13.67
CA TYR A 310 10.69 9.52 14.09
C TYR A 310 10.00 8.34 14.78
N ALA A 311 9.00 8.61 15.62
CA ALA A 311 8.16 7.57 16.21
C ALA A 311 7.38 6.82 15.12
N ALA A 312 6.89 7.54 14.11
CA ALA A 312 6.33 6.96 12.90
C ALA A 312 7.35 6.11 12.14
N GLY A 313 8.59 6.59 11.95
CA GLY A 313 9.67 5.83 11.31
C GLY A 313 9.93 4.48 11.99
N ALA A 314 10.02 4.48 13.32
CA ALA A 314 10.16 3.24 14.09
C ALA A 314 8.93 2.30 13.97
N MET A 315 7.75 2.83 13.65
CA MET A 315 6.57 2.01 13.36
C MET A 315 6.62 1.44 11.94
N VAL A 316 7.02 2.24 10.93
CA VAL A 316 7.16 1.76 9.55
C VAL A 316 8.22 0.65 9.47
N GLU A 317 9.34 0.80 10.18
CA GLU A 317 10.36 -0.26 10.32
C GLU A 317 9.76 -1.58 10.84
N ARG A 318 8.97 -1.51 11.92
CA ARG A 318 8.29 -2.70 12.48
C ARG A 318 7.26 -3.31 11.52
N ILE A 319 6.51 -2.47 10.80
CA ILE A 319 5.56 -2.94 9.79
C ILE A 319 6.31 -3.65 8.66
N GLN A 320 7.38 -3.05 8.15
CA GLN A 320 8.24 -3.62 7.11
C GLN A 320 8.83 -4.96 7.54
N GLU A 321 9.37 -5.05 8.76
CA GLU A 321 9.89 -6.30 9.33
C GLU A 321 8.82 -7.39 9.39
N GLN A 322 7.64 -7.06 9.93
CA GLN A 322 6.55 -8.03 10.07
C GLN A 322 5.99 -8.48 8.73
N LEU A 323 5.84 -7.58 7.76
CA LEU A 323 5.37 -7.92 6.43
C LEU A 323 6.39 -8.80 5.69
N ALA A 324 7.69 -8.51 5.82
CA ALA A 324 8.76 -9.34 5.26
C ALA A 324 8.82 -10.74 5.89
N ALA A 325 8.51 -10.86 7.20
CA ALA A 325 8.40 -12.15 7.85
C ALA A 325 7.15 -12.94 7.41
N VAL A 326 6.03 -12.27 7.11
CA VAL A 326 4.79 -12.95 6.68
C VAL A 326 4.93 -13.61 5.32
N ASP A 327 5.58 -12.93 4.38
CA ASP A 327 5.71 -13.42 3.00
C ASP A 327 6.98 -12.82 2.37
N PRO A 328 8.17 -13.41 2.62
CA PRO A 328 9.44 -12.88 2.11
C PRO A 328 9.44 -12.61 0.59
N PRO A 329 8.86 -13.48 -0.28
CA PRO A 329 8.66 -13.20 -1.71
C PRO A 329 7.99 -11.86 -2.03
N ALA A 330 7.10 -11.37 -1.18
CA ALA A 330 6.38 -10.12 -1.40
C ALA A 330 7.29 -8.88 -1.33
N PHE A 331 8.48 -9.01 -0.73
CA PHE A 331 9.48 -7.94 -0.61
C PHE A 331 10.72 -8.15 -1.48
N HIS A 332 10.80 -9.25 -2.23
CA HIS A 332 11.91 -9.49 -3.16
C HIS A 332 11.73 -8.69 -4.46
N GLY A 333 12.06 -7.39 -4.41
CA GLY A 333 12.07 -6.47 -5.55
C GLY A 333 11.48 -5.09 -5.21
N GLU A 334 11.92 -4.04 -5.91
CA GLU A 334 11.45 -2.66 -5.68
C GLU A 334 10.07 -2.38 -6.29
N ASP A 335 9.64 -3.18 -7.26
CA ASP A 335 8.40 -3.03 -8.02
C ASP A 335 7.22 -3.84 -7.42
N ARG A 336 7.45 -4.58 -6.34
CA ARG A 336 6.43 -5.37 -5.64
C ARG A 336 5.37 -4.46 -5.01
N TRP A 337 4.15 -4.98 -4.89
CA TRP A 337 3.04 -4.22 -4.34
C TRP A 337 3.34 -3.71 -2.92
N TRP A 338 3.86 -4.59 -2.06
CA TRP A 338 4.21 -4.21 -0.68
C TRP A 338 5.44 -3.31 -0.59
N SER A 339 6.45 -3.51 -1.44
CA SER A 339 7.60 -2.61 -1.53
C SER A 339 7.17 -1.17 -1.83
N LEU A 340 6.24 -0.98 -2.77
CA LEU A 340 5.71 0.34 -3.14
C LEU A 340 4.78 0.95 -2.07
N VAL A 341 4.01 0.12 -1.35
CA VAL A 341 3.20 0.60 -0.21
C VAL A 341 4.12 1.08 0.91
N VAL A 342 5.14 0.30 1.28
CA VAL A 342 6.08 0.67 2.35
C VAL A 342 6.96 1.86 1.96
N GLU A 343 7.38 1.96 0.69
CA GLU A 343 8.06 3.15 0.16
C GLU A 343 7.22 4.42 0.41
N GLN A 344 5.93 4.37 0.08
CA GLN A 344 5.04 5.52 0.31
C GLN A 344 4.80 5.82 1.80
N MET A 345 4.81 4.80 2.68
CA MET A 345 4.77 5.02 4.12
C MET A 345 6.03 5.74 4.62
N TRP A 346 7.22 5.36 4.15
CA TRP A 346 8.47 6.05 4.47
C TRP A 346 8.49 7.50 3.98
N ASN A 347 7.88 7.75 2.82
CA ASN A 347 7.80 9.10 2.24
C ASN A 347 6.75 9.99 2.93
N GLY A 348 5.96 9.45 3.87
CA GLY A 348 4.91 10.19 4.59
C GLY A 348 3.63 10.37 3.77
N LEU A 349 3.41 9.51 2.78
CA LEU A 349 2.28 9.59 1.84
C LEU A 349 1.07 8.73 2.28
N LEU A 350 1.22 7.86 3.29
CA LEU A 350 0.21 6.88 3.75
C LEU A 350 0.08 6.70 5.28
#